data_AF-A0A354EJ32-F1
#
_entry.id   AF-A0A354EJ32-F1
#
_cell.length_a   1.000
_cell.length_b   1.000
_cell.length_c   1.000
_cell.angle_alpha   90.00
_cell.angle_beta   90.00
_cell.angle_gamma   90.00
#
_symmetry.space_group_name_H-M   'P 1'
#
loop_
_entity.id
_entity.type
_entity.pdbx_description
1 polymer ?
#
loop_
_entity_poly.entity_id
_entity_poly.type
_entity_poly.pdbx_seq_one_letter_code
_entity_poly.pdbx_strand_id
1 'polypeptide(L)'
;MGWKEKIKFAIKDKLMGRFRNTGAKAGDILSPEWLYNEYLTTLSPKEERILEEAVNEMIHQGLLEYAGGRKPSYRLTKKGEQSLC
;
A
#
# COMPACT_ATOMS: atom_id res chain seq x y z
N MET A 1 6.41 11.29 17.73
CA MET A 1 6.10 10.96 16.32
C MET A 1 6.19 12.21 15.47
N GLY A 2 7.15 12.26 14.55
CA GLY A 2 7.26 13.36 13.59
C GLY A 2 6.14 13.33 12.54
N TRP A 3 5.91 14.47 11.89
CA TRP A 3 4.89 14.62 10.83
C TRP A 3 5.04 13.57 9.71
N LYS A 4 6.28 13.27 9.30
CA LYS A 4 6.58 12.24 8.30
C LYS A 4 6.11 10.85 8.71
N GLU A 5 6.33 10.46 9.97
CA GLU A 5 5.91 9.16 10.48
C GLU A 5 4.38 9.03 10.52
N LYS A 6 3.68 10.12 10.86
CA LYS A 6 2.20 10.16 10.83
C LYS A 6 1.64 9.92 9.43
N ILE A 7 2.19 10.60 8.43
CA ILE A 7 1.78 10.41 7.03
C ILE A 7 2.12 8.99 6.57
N LYS A 8 3.33 8.51 6.89
CA LYS A 8 3.75 7.15 6.54
C LYS A 8 2.81 6.10 7.13
N PHE A 9 2.44 6.25 8.40
CA PHE A 9 1.47 5.38 9.07
C PHE A 9 0.10 5.44 8.39
N ALA A 10 -0.42 6.66 8.13
CA ALA A 10 -1.69 6.84 7.44
C ALA A 10 -1.71 6.19 6.05
N ILE A 11 -0.59 6.25 5.32
CA ILE A 11 -0.48 5.60 4.00
C ILE A 11 -0.55 4.08 4.13
N LYS A 12 0.22 3.49 5.05
CA LYS A 12 0.21 2.03 5.28
C LYS A 12 -1.18 1.56 5.70
N ASP A 13 -1.81 2.29 6.62
CA ASP A 13 -3.16 2.02 7.09
C ASP A 13 -4.17 2.12 5.93
N LYS A 14 -4.08 3.12 5.06
CA LYS A 14 -4.95 3.26 3.90
C LYS A 14 -4.80 2.12 2.90
N LEU A 15 -3.56 1.69 2.62
CA LEU A 15 -3.26 0.57 1.72
C LEU A 15 -3.83 -0.74 2.27
N MET A 16 -3.53 -1.08 3.53
CA MET A 16 -4.04 -2.29 4.19
C MET A 16 -5.56 -2.23 4.35
N GLY A 17 -6.09 -1.06 4.71
CA GLY A 17 -7.51 -0.79 4.79
C GLY A 17 -8.23 -1.02 3.46
N ARG A 18 -7.59 -0.72 2.31
CA ARG A 18 -8.16 -1.04 1.00
C ARG A 18 -8.32 -2.55 0.82
N PHE A 19 -7.28 -3.33 1.10
CA PHE A 19 -7.34 -4.79 1.04
C PHE A 19 -8.40 -5.36 1.99
N ARG A 20 -8.48 -4.84 3.22
CA ARG A 20 -9.50 -5.22 4.21
C ARG A 20 -10.92 -4.93 3.72
N ASN A 21 -11.16 -3.74 3.17
CA ASN A 21 -12.48 -3.35 2.67
C ASN A 21 -12.93 -4.16 1.45
N THR A 22 -11.99 -4.63 0.63
CA THR A 22 -12.31 -5.48 -0.53
C THR A 22 -12.35 -6.97 -0.18
N GLY A 23 -12.11 -7.36 1.08
CA GLY A 23 -12.01 -8.77 1.48
C GLY A 23 -10.90 -9.52 0.76
N ALA A 24 -9.81 -8.83 0.43
CA ALA A 24 -8.71 -9.38 -0.33
C ALA A 24 -7.95 -10.46 0.45
N LYS A 25 -7.47 -11.47 -0.28
CA LYS A 25 -6.71 -12.60 0.24
C LYS A 25 -5.27 -12.54 -0.27
N ALA A 26 -4.41 -13.38 0.29
CA ALA A 26 -3.07 -13.55 -0.25
C ALA A 26 -3.11 -13.92 -1.74
N GLY A 27 -2.37 -13.19 -2.57
CA GLY A 27 -2.40 -13.32 -4.01
C GLY A 27 -3.17 -12.21 -4.73
N ASP A 28 -4.08 -11.52 -4.03
CA ASP A 28 -4.84 -10.42 -4.61
C ASP A 28 -3.96 -9.19 -4.85
N ILE A 29 -4.22 -8.53 -5.97
CA ILE A 29 -3.49 -7.33 -6.40
C ILE A 29 -4.30 -6.10 -6.00
N LEU A 30 -3.61 -5.12 -5.41
CA LEU A 30 -4.17 -3.81 -5.16
C LEU A 30 -4.61 -3.21 -6.50
N SER A 31 -5.88 -2.84 -6.60
CA SER A 31 -6.44 -2.24 -7.82
C SER A 31 -5.56 -1.07 -8.29
N PRO A 32 -4.94 -1.17 -9.48
CA PRO A 32 -4.13 -0.10 -10.02
C PRO A 32 -4.97 1.15 -10.25
N GLU A 33 -6.23 1.00 -10.67
CA GLU A 33 -7.12 2.13 -10.89
C GLU A 33 -7.32 2.93 -9.60
N TRP A 34 -7.62 2.27 -8.48
CA TRP A 34 -7.74 2.95 -7.19
C TRP A 34 -6.42 3.59 -6.76
N LEU A 35 -5.30 2.88 -6.88
CA LEU A 35 -4.00 3.41 -6.47
C LEU A 35 -3.62 4.67 -7.27
N TYR A 36 -3.72 4.61 -8.60
CA TYR A 36 -3.23 5.68 -9.48
C TYR A 36 -4.23 6.81 -9.69
N ASN A 37 -5.51 6.49 -9.83
CA ASN A 37 -6.51 7.47 -10.23
C ASN A 37 -7.23 8.08 -9.02
N GLU A 38 -7.28 7.38 -7.88
CA GLU A 38 -7.96 7.85 -6.68
C GLU A 38 -6.99 8.21 -5.56
N TYR A 39 -6.02 7.34 -5.25
CA TYR A 39 -5.20 7.54 -4.07
C TYR A 39 -4.02 8.48 -4.32
N LEU A 40 -3.20 8.23 -5.35
CA LEU A 40 -2.08 9.11 -5.68
C LEU A 40 -2.52 10.54 -6.01
N THR A 41 -3.71 10.72 -6.58
CA THR A 41 -4.26 12.06 -6.88
C THR A 41 -4.60 12.88 -5.63
N THR A 42 -4.70 12.23 -4.47
CA THR A 42 -4.91 12.91 -3.17
C THR A 42 -3.60 13.29 -2.46
N LEU A 43 -2.46 12.80 -2.94
CA LEU A 43 -1.16 12.99 -2.31
C LEU A 43 -0.41 14.16 -2.95
N SER A 44 0.27 14.93 -2.11
CA SER A 44 1.25 15.92 -2.56
C SER A 44 2.55 15.25 -3.00
N PRO A 45 3.43 15.90 -3.79
CA PRO A 45 4.71 15.33 -4.19
C PRO A 45 5.63 14.87 -3.04
N LYS A 46 5.49 15.51 -1.86
CA LYS A 46 6.20 15.08 -0.64
C LYS A 46 5.62 13.78 -0.07
N GLU A 47 4.31 13.60 -0.16
CA GLU A 47 3.58 12.44 0.35
C GLU A 47 3.74 11.25 -0.58
N GLU A 48 3.83 11.47 -1.89
CA GLU A 48 4.16 10.42 -2.87
C GLU A 48 5.51 9.76 -2.55
N ARG A 49 6.54 10.56 -2.23
CA ARG A 49 7.84 10.01 -1.78
C ARG A 49 7.71 9.20 -0.50
N ILE A 50 6.86 9.65 0.43
CA ILE A 50 6.61 8.91 1.68
C ILE A 50 5.84 7.62 1.38
N LEU A 51 4.96 7.60 0.37
CA LEU A 51 4.25 6.42 -0.08
C LEU A 51 5.21 5.39 -0.65
N GLU A 52 6.16 5.80 -1.50
CA GLU A 52 7.19 4.90 -2.01
C GLU A 52 8.00 4.28 -0.86
N GLU A 53 8.41 5.09 0.13
CA GLU A 53 9.09 4.58 1.33
C GLU A 53 8.21 3.62 2.14
N ALA A 54 6.92 3.95 2.31
CA ALA A 54 5.97 3.15 3.07
C ALA A 54 5.77 1.78 2.43
N VAL A 55 5.52 1.77 1.12
CA VAL A 55 5.34 0.57 0.32
C VAL A 55 6.60 -0.27 0.34
N ASN A 56 7.78 0.33 0.16
CA ASN A 56 9.04 -0.41 0.20
C ASN A 56 9.22 -1.08 1.57
N GLU A 57 8.91 -0.39 2.66
CA GLU A 57 8.97 -0.98 4.01
C GLU A 57 7.99 -2.15 4.16
N MET A 58 6.75 -2.02 3.65
CA MET A 58 5.77 -3.10 3.67
C MET A 58 6.22 -4.31 2.85
N ILE A 59 6.90 -4.09 1.72
CA ILE A 59 7.52 -5.15 0.90
C ILE A 59 8.66 -5.82 1.66
N HIS A 60 9.56 -5.04 2.28
CA HIS A 60 10.64 -5.57 3.11
C HIS A 60 10.13 -6.35 4.32
N GLN A 61 9.02 -5.94 4.92
CA GLN A 61 8.34 -6.67 5.99
C GLN A 61 7.63 -7.93 5.48
N GLY A 62 7.52 -8.10 4.17
CA GLY A 62 6.85 -9.23 3.53
C GLY A 62 5.33 -9.14 3.60
N LEU A 63 4.75 -7.94 3.80
CA LEU A 63 3.29 -7.71 3.78
C LEU A 63 2.75 -7.58 2.36
N LEU A 64 3.56 -6.99 1.49
CA LEU A 64 3.26 -6.80 0.07
C LEU A 64 4.38 -7.38 -0.79
N GLU A 65 4.08 -7.69 -2.03
CA GLU A 65 5.07 -8.02 -3.05
C GLU A 65 4.81 -7.22 -4.32
N TYR A 66 5.87 -6.97 -5.10
CA TYR A 66 5.73 -6.30 -6.39
C TYR A 66 5.12 -7.28 -7.40
N ALA A 67 3.93 -6.97 -7.91
CA ALA A 67 3.20 -7.83 -8.84
C ALA A 67 3.59 -7.62 -10.31
N GLY A 68 4.48 -6.66 -10.60
CA GLY A 68 4.85 -6.31 -11.98
C GLY A 68 3.81 -5.44 -12.69
N GLY A 69 4.09 -5.13 -13.96
CA GLY A 69 3.19 -4.35 -14.85
C GLY A 69 3.79 -3.01 -15.31
N ARG A 70 3.11 -2.37 -16.28
CA ARG A 70 3.49 -1.02 -16.77
C ARG A 70 3.38 0.06 -15.69
N LYS A 71 2.56 -0.18 -14.68
CA LYS A 71 2.46 0.65 -13.47
C LYS A 71 2.74 -0.22 -12.24
N PRO A 72 3.49 0.27 -11.24
CA PRO A 72 3.72 -0.41 -9.97
C PRO A 72 2.41 -0.96 -9.38
N SER A 73 2.29 -2.28 -9.32
CA SER A 73 1.13 -2.95 -8.72
C SER A 73 1.63 -3.79 -7.56
N TYR A 74 0.88 -3.80 -6.47
CA TYR A 74 1.29 -4.47 -5.23
C TYR A 74 0.33 -5.59 -4.93
N ARG A 75 0.85 -6.78 -4.69
CA ARG A 75 0.08 -7.95 -4.31
C ARG A 75 0.16 -8.17 -2.81
N LEU A 76 -0.95 -8.55 -2.20
CA LEU A 76 -1.03 -8.94 -0.80
C LEU A 76 -0.36 -10.30 -0.61
N THR A 77 0.54 -10.42 0.35
CA THR A 77 1.14 -11.70 0.70
C THR A 77 0.31 -12.43 1.77
N LYS A 78 0.63 -13.71 2.04
CA LYS A 78 0.05 -14.44 3.18
C LYS A 78 0.25 -13.74 4.52
N LYS A 79 1.41 -13.13 4.73
CA LYS A 79 1.71 -12.39 5.96
C LYS A 79 0.92 -11.07 6.03
N GLY A 80 0.76 -10.41 4.89
CA GLY A 80 -0.11 -9.24 4.75
C GLY A 80 -1.54 -9.55 5.14
N GLU A 81 -2.13 -10.61 4.59
CA GLU A 81 -3.48 -11.09 4.91
C GLU A 81 -3.64 -11.39 6.42
N GLN A 82 -2.67 -12.09 7.03
CA GLN A 82 -2.68 -12.35 8.47
C GLN A 82 -2.64 -11.08 9.32
N SER A 83 -2.07 -9.99 8.79
CA SER A 83 -2.01 -8.70 9.47
C SER A 83 -3.30 -7.87 9.29
N LEU A 84 -4.24 -8.31 8.45
CA LEU A 84 -5.56 -7.68 8.28
C LEU A 84 -6.59 -8.18 9.31
N CYS A 85 -6.30 -9.30 9.98
CA CYS A 85 -7.19 -10.02 10.90
C CYS A 85 -7.17 -9.42 12.32
#